data_AF-A0A432GZE3-F1
#
_entry.id   AF-A0A432GZE3-F1
#
_cell.length_a   1.000
_cell.length_b   1.000
_cell.length_c   1.000
_cell.angle_alpha   90.00
_cell.angle_beta   90.00
_cell.angle_gamma   90.00
#
_symmetry.space_group_name_H-M   'P 1'
#
loop_
_entity.id
_entity.type
_entity.pdbx_description
1 polymer ?
#
loop_
_entity_poly.entity_id
_entity_poly.type
_entity_poly.pdbx_seq_one_letter_code
_entity_poly.pdbx_strand_id
1 'polypeptide(L)' 'VTVLIEAGADVNAKNNDGKTPLMYAKSGGSRLIKLLKAAGARE' A
#
# COMPACT_ATOMS: atom_id res chain seq x y z
N VAL A 1 0.60 -6.15 6.99
CA VAL A 1 1.03 -5.44 5.76
C VAL A 1 2.34 -6.01 5.24
N THR A 2 3.41 -6.06 6.03
CA THR A 2 4.68 -6.70 5.64
C THR A 2 4.52 -8.14 5.17
N VAL A 3 3.81 -8.99 5.92
CA VAL A 3 3.50 -10.39 5.49
C VAL A 3 2.81 -10.48 4.14
N LEU A 4 1.93 -9.53 3.81
CA LEU A 4 1.21 -9.53 2.53
C LEU A 4 2.14 -9.12 1.39
N ILE A 5 2.99 -8.11 1.62
CA ILE A 5 3.99 -7.66 0.66
C ILE A 5 5.01 -8.76 0.39
N GLU A 6 5.48 -9.45 1.44
CA GLU A 6 6.39 -10.60 1.34
C GLU A 6 5.75 -11.79 0.62
N ALA A 7 4.44 -11.98 0.76
CA ALA A 7 3.68 -12.97 0.01
C ALA A 7 3.42 -12.58 -1.46
N GLY A 8 3.94 -11.45 -1.94
CA GLY A 8 3.81 -10.99 -3.32
C GLY A 8 2.53 -10.19 -3.60
N ALA A 9 1.89 -9.62 -2.58
CA ALA A 9 0.75 -8.73 -2.80
C ALA A 9 1.17 -7.49 -3.61
N ASP A 10 0.38 -7.17 -4.64
CA ASP A 10 0.58 -5.96 -5.43
C ASP A 10 0.19 -4.71 -4.62
N VAL A 11 1.20 -3.93 -4.25
CA VAL A 11 1.05 -2.68 -3.49
C VAL A 11 0.42 -1.54 -4.30
N ASN A 12 0.26 -1.71 -5.61
CA ASN A 12 -0.37 -0.76 -6.52
C ASN A 12 -1.76 -1.21 -6.98
N ALA A 13 -2.25 -2.36 -6.52
CA ALA A 13 -3.56 -2.87 -6.88
C ALA A 13 -4.66 -1.84 -6.55
N LYS A 14 -5.60 -1.65 -7.48
CA LYS A 14 -6.76 -0.79 -7.28
C LYS A 14 -7.95 -1.64 -6.87
N ASN A 15 -8.73 -1.14 -5.91
CA ASN A 15 -10.03 -1.72 -5.61
C ASN A 15 -11.10 -1.28 -6.65
N ASN A 16 -12.35 -1.68 -6.45
CA ASN A 16 -13.46 -1.31 -7.33
C ASN A 16 -13.73 0.20 -7.40
N ASP A 17 -13.28 0.97 -6.40
CA ASP A 17 -13.35 2.44 -6.39
C ASP A 17 -12.13 3.09 -7.07
N GLY A 18 -11.21 2.32 -7.64
CA GLY A 18 -9.97 2.81 -8.23
C GLY A 18 -8.89 3.21 -7.22
N LYS A 19 -9.08 2.90 -5.93
CA LYS A 19 -8.18 3.33 -4.85
C LYS A 19 -7.08 2.31 -4.59
N THR A 20 -5.85 2.81 -4.42
CA THR A 20 -4.67 2.00 -4.08
C THR A 20 -4.47 1.88 -2.56
N PRO A 21 -3.70 0.90 -2.07
CA PRO A 21 -3.30 0.81 -0.66
C PRO A 21 -2.68 2.11 -0.13
N LEU A 22 -1.93 2.83 -0.95
CA LEU A 22 -1.30 4.10 -0.58
C LEU A 22 -2.34 5.21 -0.34
N MET A 23 -3.44 5.24 -1.10
CA MET A 23 -4.55 6.18 -0.89
C MET A 23 -5.25 5.94 0.46
N TYR A 24 -5.35 4.68 0.89
CA TYR A 24 -5.88 4.32 2.22
C TYR A 24 -4.86 4.54 3.35
N ALA A 25 -3.57 4.51 3.04
CA ALA A 25 -2.51 4.66 4.05
C ALA A 25 -2.52 6.02 4.78
N LYS A 26 -3.26 7.01 4.27
CA LYS A 26 -3.54 8.27 4.97
C LYS A 26 -4.17 8.06 6.35
N SER A 27 -5.00 7.04 6.55
CA SER A 27 -5.61 6.74 7.85
C SER A 27 -4.71 5.88 8.77
N GLY A 28 -3.79 5.09 8.20
CA GLY A 28 -2.86 4.23 8.94
C GLY A 28 -1.57 4.92 9.41
N GLY A 29 -1.41 6.22 9.13
CA GLY A 29 -0.30 7.03 9.59
C GLY A 29 1.00 6.89 8.79
N SER A 30 1.98 7.73 9.15
CA SER A 30 3.25 7.90 8.42
C SER A 30 4.07 6.60 8.28
N ARG A 31 3.94 5.67 9.24
CA ARG A 31 4.63 4.37 9.20
C ARG A 31 4.13 3.48 8.06
N LEU A 32 2.81 3.44 7.83
CA LEU A 32 2.22 2.61 6.78
C LEU A 32 2.59 3.15 5.39
N ILE A 33 2.60 4.47 5.23
CA ILE A 33 3.03 5.14 4.00
C ILE A 33 4.49 4.79 3.68
N LYS A 34 5.39 4.85 4.68
CA LYS A 34 6.80 4.48 4.51
C LYS A 34 6.97 3.03 4.09
N LEU A 35 6.24 2.10 4.72
CA LEU A 35 6.30 0.69 4.39
C LEU A 35 5.83 0.41 2.95
N LEU A 36 4.71 1.00 2.53
CA LEU A 36 4.20 0.82 1.17
C LEU A 36 5.14 1.45 0.13
N LYS A 37 5.69 2.63 0.39
CA LYS A 37 6.68 3.26 -0.49
C LYS A 37 7.97 2.44 -0.60
N ALA A 38 8.46 1.89 0.50
CA ALA A 38 9.62 1.00 0.49
C ALA A 38 9.37 -0.28 -0.32
N ALA A 39 8.11 -0.73 -0.38
CA ALA A 39 7.67 -1.84 -1.22
C ALA A 39 7.39 -1.45 -2.69
N GLY A 40 7.66 -0.21 -3.09
CA GLY A 40 7.48 0.26 -4.47
C GLY A 40 6.09 0.79 -4.80
N ALA A 41 5.27 1.11 -3.79
CA ALA A 41 3.98 1.74 -4.00
C ALA A 41 4.15 3.14 -4.62
N ARG A 42 3.37 3.41 -5.67
CA ARG A 42 3.31 4.68 -6.40
C ARG A 42 1.87 5.16 -6.53
N GLU A 43 1.69 6.45 -6.80
CA GLU A 43 0.37 7.05 -7.09
C GLU A 43 -0.10 6.74 -8.51
#